data_AF-A0A1E5IGG3-F1
#
_entry.id   AF-A0A1E5IGG3-F1
#
_cell.length_a   1.000
_cell.length_b   1.000
_cell.length_c   1.000
_cell.angle_alpha   90.00
_cell.angle_beta   90.00
_cell.angle_gamma   90.00
#
_symmetry.space_group_name_H-M   'P 1'
#
loop_
_entity.id
_entity.type
_entity.pdbx_description
1 polymer ?
#
loop_
_entity_poly.entity_id
_entity_poly.type
_entity_poly.pdbx_seq_one_letter_code
_entity_poly.pdbx_strand_id
1 'polypeptide(L)' 'MLLADIIRKAHKNKMLVIWEWHKQTFAELKDFGIGGFEIYNCGYRNFREDDCGSLINFSKESNLLIFAVMDWHCWGICL' A
#
# COMPACT_ATOMS: atom_id res chain seq x y z
N MET A 1 -17.68 -1.40 -7.84
CA MET A 1 -16.73 -2.45 -8.31
C MET A 1 -15.97 -2.93 -7.09
N LEU A 2 -15.91 -4.24 -6.84
CA LEU A 2 -15.25 -4.77 -5.64
C LEU A 2 -13.72 -4.65 -5.80
N LEU A 3 -12.99 -4.40 -4.71
CA LEU A 3 -11.53 -4.24 -4.73
C LEU A 3 -10.81 -5.43 -5.39
N ALA A 4 -11.26 -6.66 -5.09
CA ALA A 4 -10.75 -7.88 -5.70
C ALA A 4 -10.87 -7.89 -7.24
N ASP A 5 -11.92 -7.29 -7.80
CA ASP A 5 -12.08 -7.21 -9.26
C ASP A 5 -11.07 -6.28 -9.91
N ILE A 6 -10.70 -5.20 -9.21
CA ILE A 6 -9.69 -4.24 -9.68
C ILE A 6 -8.33 -4.92 -9.71
N ILE A 7 -7.96 -5.59 -8.61
CA ILE A 7 -6.67 -6.27 -8.49
C ILE A 7 -6.55 -7.39 -9.53
N ARG A 8 -7.60 -8.20 -9.70
CA ARG A 8 -7.63 -9.24 -10.73
C ARG A 8 -7.45 -8.67 -12.14
N LYS A 9 -8.07 -7.54 -12.46
CA LYS A 9 -7.90 -6.86 -13.76
C LYS A 9 -6.48 -6.35 -13.95
N ALA A 10 -5.86 -5.77 -12.92
CA ALA A 10 -4.47 -5.32 -12.97
C ALA A 10 -3.52 -6.50 -13.26
N HIS A 11 -3.68 -7.61 -12.55
CA HIS A 11 -2.87 -8.82 -12.75
C HIS A 11 -3.05 -9.43 -14.14
N LYS A 12 -4.28 -9.42 -14.69
CA LYS A 12 -4.52 -9.86 -16.08
C LYS A 12 -3.68 -9.06 -17.10
N ASN A 13 -3.33 -7.82 -16.77
CA ASN A 13 -2.48 -6.96 -17.57
C ASN A 13 -1.01 -6.94 -17.10
N LYS A 14 -0.59 -7.91 -16.28
CA LYS A 14 0.77 -8.02 -15.72
C LYS A 14 1.21 -6.79 -14.92
N MET A 15 0.26 -6.09 -14.32
CA MET A 15 0.53 -4.93 -13.48
C MET A 15 0.68 -5.36 -12.02
N LEU A 16 1.49 -4.61 -11.27
CA LEU A 16 1.63 -4.73 -9.83
C LEU A 16 0.63 -3.79 -9.15
N VAL A 17 -0.02 -4.25 -8.08
CA VAL A 17 -0.90 -3.39 -7.26
C VAL A 17 -0.19 -3.04 -5.97
N ILE A 18 0.00 -1.74 -5.72
CA ILE A 18 0.54 -1.20 -4.48
C ILE A 18 -0.62 -0.59 -3.70
N TRP A 19 -0.68 -0.91 -2.41
CA TRP A 19 -1.73 -0.41 -1.53
C TRP A 19 -1.25 0.79 -0.72
N GLU A 20 -2.01 1.87 -0.81
CA GLU A 20 -1.89 3.03 0.07
C GLU A 20 -2.55 2.71 1.42
N TRP A 21 -1.88 3.02 2.53
CA TRP A 21 -2.35 2.74 3.88
C TRP A 21 -3.77 3.26 4.11
N HIS A 22 -4.71 2.34 4.31
CA HIS A 22 -6.09 2.68 4.64
C HIS A 22 -6.79 1.50 5.32
N LYS A 23 -7.80 1.81 6.15
CA LYS A 23 -8.88 1.05 6.86
C LYS A 23 -8.94 -0.50 6.85
N GLN A 24 -8.41 -1.20 5.85
CA GLN A 24 -8.37 -2.65 5.74
C GLN A 24 -7.22 -3.26 6.57
N THR A 25 -7.38 -4.53 6.95
CA THR A 25 -6.30 -5.26 7.63
C THR A 25 -5.26 -5.77 6.62
N PHE A 26 -4.01 -5.98 7.05
CA PHE A 26 -2.95 -6.48 6.17
C PHE A 26 -3.24 -7.86 5.60
N ALA A 27 -3.89 -8.72 6.39
CA ALA A 27 -4.25 -10.08 5.98
C ALA A 27 -5.24 -10.07 4.81
N GLU A 28 -6.30 -9.25 4.89
CA GLU A 28 -7.28 -9.12 3.81
C GLU A 28 -6.64 -8.64 2.50
N LEU A 29 -5.71 -7.68 2.59
CA LEU A 29 -5.04 -7.13 1.42
C LEU A 29 -4.12 -8.16 0.73
N LYS A 30 -3.40 -8.96 1.52
CA LYS A 30 -2.60 -10.08 1.01
C LYS A 30 -3.46 -11.10 0.28
N ASP A 31 -4.63 -11.45 0.85
CA ASP A 31 -5.55 -12.41 0.23
C ASP A 31 -6.11 -11.90 -1.11
N PHE A 32 -6.24 -10.58 -1.27
CA PHE A 32 -6.59 -9.98 -2.55
C PHE A 32 -5.44 -9.98 -3.58
N GLY A 33 -4.21 -10.27 -3.15
CA GLY A 33 -3.04 -10.41 -4.01
C GLY A 33 -2.28 -9.10 -4.25
N ILE A 34 -2.27 -8.16 -3.31
CA ILE A 34 -1.41 -6.97 -3.45
C ILE A 34 0.06 -7.36 -3.61
N GLY A 35 0.82 -6.52 -4.31
CA GLY A 35 2.25 -6.70 -4.52
C GLY A 35 3.13 -5.95 -3.53
N GLY A 36 2.56 -5.01 -2.78
CA GLY A 36 3.30 -4.19 -1.84
C GLY A 36 2.48 -3.09 -1.21
N PHE A 37 3.14 -2.35 -0.32
CA PHE A 37 2.59 -1.21 0.39
C PHE A 37 3.39 0.05 0.13
N GLU A 38 2.69 1.16 0.17
CA GLU A 38 3.28 2.48 0.26
C GLU A 38 3.37 2.89 1.73
N ILE A 39 4.58 3.15 2.22
CA ILE A 39 4.84 3.36 3.66
C ILE A 39 5.28 4.78 4.00
N TYR A 40 5.84 5.49 3.03
CA TYR A 40 6.20 6.90 3.15
C TYR A 40 5.37 7.64 2.12
N ASN A 41 4.33 8.31 2.61
CA ASN A 41 3.56 9.30 1.89
C ASN A 41 3.42 10.50 2.83
N CYS A 42 3.56 11.70 2.30
CA CYS A 42 3.35 12.95 3.03
C CYS A 42 1.94 13.12 3.63
N GLY A 43 0.95 12.41 3.11
CA GLY A 43 -0.43 12.39 3.60
C GLY A 43 -0.66 11.53 4.84
N TYR A 44 0.32 10.70 5.21
CA TYR A 44 0.24 9.81 6.37
C TYR A 44 0.54 10.53 7.69
N ARG A 45 -0.23 11.58 8.02
CA ARG A 45 -0.05 12.39 9.24
C ARG A 45 -0.11 11.61 10.55
N ASN A 46 -0.76 10.45 10.56
CA ASN A 46 -0.99 9.63 11.76
C ASN A 46 -0.26 8.28 11.71
N PHE A 47 0.65 8.05 10.76
CA PHE A 47 1.39 6.80 10.67
C PHE A 47 2.52 6.79 11.70
N ARG A 48 2.29 6.06 12.80
CA ARG A 48 3.21 6.02 13.93
C ARG A 48 4.37 5.06 13.64
N GLU A 49 5.46 5.22 14.38
CA GLU A 49 6.62 4.31 14.30
C GLU A 49 6.22 2.84 14.50
N ASP A 50 5.29 2.57 15.43
CA ASP A 50 4.79 1.21 15.71
C ASP A 50 4.00 0.62 14.52
N ASP A 51 3.21 1.43 13.83
CA ASP A 51 2.45 1.01 12.64
C ASP A 51 3.41 0.73 11.47
N CYS A 52 4.43 1.58 11.33
CA CYS A 52 5.51 1.41 10.35
C CYS A 52 6.28 0.11 10.59
N GLY A 53 6.69 -0.15 11.83
CA GLY A 53 7.36 -1.39 12.21
C GLY A 53 6.52 -2.62 11.93
N SER A 54 5.23 -2.57 12.27
CA SER A 54 4.27 -3.65 12.02
C SER A 54 4.11 -3.96 10.53
N LEU A 55 4.00 -2.91 9.70
CA LEU A 55 3.88 -3.05 8.25
C LEU A 55 5.16 -3.58 7.59
N ILE A 56 6.32 -3.12 8.04
CA ILE A 56 7.62 -3.62 7.56
C ILE A 56 7.76 -5.11 7.88
N ASN A 57 7.45 -5.52 9.11
CA ASN A 57 7.53 -6.93 9.51
C ASN A 57 6.57 -7.80 8.70
N PHE A 58 5.31 -7.38 8.58
CA PHE A 58 4.32 -8.09 7.76
C PHE A 58 4.77 -8.24 6.30
N SER A 59 5.32 -7.16 5.72
CA SER A 59 5.79 -7.17 4.32
C SER A 59 6.96 -8.12 4.13
N LYS A 60 7.91 -8.17 5.08
CA LYS A 60 9.02 -9.13 5.07
C LYS A 60 8.53 -10.57 5.13
N GLU A 61 7.62 -10.88 6.05
CA GLU A 61 7.07 -12.22 6.24
C GLU A 61 6.23 -12.69 5.04
N SER A 62 5.56 -11.75 4.36
CA SER A 62 4.69 -12.02 3.22
C SER A 62 5.36 -11.83 1.86
N ASN A 63 6.65 -11.53 1.82
CA ASN A 63 7.41 -11.23 0.60
C ASN A 63 6.76 -10.14 -0.27
N LEU A 64 6.30 -9.07 0.37
CA LEU A 64 5.68 -7.91 -0.25
C LEU A 64 6.68 -6.76 -0.37
N LEU A 65 6.53 -5.98 -1.44
CA LEU A 65 7.36 -4.81 -1.69
C LEU A 65 6.95 -3.63 -0.82
N ILE A 66 7.89 -2.73 -0.59
CA ILE A 66 7.70 -1.50 0.19
C ILE A 66 8.10 -0.31 -0.69
N PHE A 67 7.23 0.68 -0.78
CA PHE A 67 7.41 1.88 -1.58
C PHE A 67 7.42 3.13 -0.71
N ALA A 68 8.31 4.07 -1.05
CA ALA A 68 8.32 5.42 -0.53
C ALA A 68 8.00 6.36 -1.68
N VAL A 69 6.96 7.17 -1.54
CA VAL A 69 6.51 8.11 -2.56
C VAL A 69 6.30 9.49 -1.95
N MET A 70 6.42 10.51 -2.79
CA MET A 70 6.27 11.90 -2.36
C MET A 70 4.83 12.41 -2.44
N ASP A 71 3.98 11.66 -3.14
CA ASP A 71 2.62 12.04 -3.53
C ASP A 71 2.51 13.51 -4.00
N TRP A 72 3.42 13.86 -4.90
CA TRP A 72 3.63 15.24 -5.30
C TRP A 72 2.52 15.74 -6.23
N HIS A 73 1.80 16.77 -5.80
CA HIS A 73 0.71 17.42 -6.52
C HIS A 73 1.03 18.89 -6.85
N CYS A 74 2.18 19.14 -7.48
CA CYS A 74 2.71 20.48 -7.80
C CYS A 74 3.19 21.26 -6.54
N TRP A 75 3.40 22.57 -6.68
CA TRP A 75 3.85 23.47 -5.60
C TRP A 75 2.84 23.67 -4.45
N GLY A 76 1.72 22.93 -4.45
CA GLY A 76 0.73 22.93 -3.38
C GLY A 76 1.10 22.00 -2.22
N ILE A 77 0.21 21.86 -1.23
CA ILE A 77 0.37 20.93 -0.11
C ILE A 77 0.29 19.49 -0.63
N CYS A 78 1.35 18.73 -0.36
CA CYS A 78 1.38 17.29 -0.21
C CYS A 78 0.14 16.79 0.56
N LEU A 79 -0.80 16.12 -0.13
CA LEU A 79 -2.01 15.58 0.48
C LEU A 79 -1.73 14.29 1.25
#